data_AF-A0A941P1K7-F1
#
_entry.id   AF-A0A941P1K7-F1
#
_cell.length_a   1.000
_cell.length_b   1.000
_cell.length_c   1.000
_cell.angle_alpha   90.00
_cell.angle_beta   90.00
_cell.angle_gamma   90.00
#
_symmetry.space_group_name_H-M   'P 1'
#
loop_
_entity.id
_entity.type
_entity.pdbx_description
1 polymer ?
#
loop_
_entity_poly.entity_id
_entity_poly.type
_entity_poly.pdbx_seq_one_letter_code
_entity_poly.pdbx_strand_id
1 'polypeptide(L)'
;MFKALSQRLYLRIWLSVVGGVAVLTLVVGWAWQISAQHYARPPPRDVVVRSVAGQEIGSAQAEVARVPGQGLEFVVTLDDGQVLLLQMAPRKDRPAGPPPVWTRSPYGFAWLLALVGLAVALGVYPIVRRLTLGLESLQRGVQRWGEGDLSVRVPVRGRDEVADLSVRFNDAAARLEALMNSHKTLLANASHELRSPLTR
;
A
#
# COMPACT_ATOMS: atom_id res chain seq x y z
N MET A 1 -3.55 25.99 -0.28
CA MET A 1 -2.19 25.50 -0.63
C MET A 1 -2.15 24.00 -0.98
N PHE A 2 -2.84 23.11 -0.25
CA PHE A 2 -2.84 21.65 -0.52
C PHE A 2 -3.49 21.19 -1.85
N LYS A 3 -4.41 21.96 -2.44
CA LYS A 3 -5.09 21.61 -3.71
C LYS A 3 -4.20 21.63 -4.95
N ALA A 4 -3.09 22.38 -4.95
CA ALA A 4 -2.16 22.43 -6.08
C ALA A 4 -1.15 21.27 -6.04
N LEU A 5 -0.83 20.76 -4.85
CA LEU A 5 0.01 19.56 -4.70
C LEU A 5 -0.74 18.27 -5.06
N SER A 6 -2.06 18.19 -4.83
CA SER A 6 -2.88 17.01 -5.13
C SER A 6 -3.24 16.82 -6.61
N GLN A 7 -2.79 17.71 -7.49
CA GLN A 7 -3.02 17.63 -8.94
C GLN A 7 -1.91 16.87 -9.67
N ARG A 8 -0.75 16.70 -9.04
CA ARG A 8 0.38 16.00 -9.65
C ARG A 8 0.13 14.50 -9.61
N LEU A 9 0.23 13.86 -10.76
CA LEU A 9 0.12 12.43 -10.92
C LEU A 9 1.10 11.68 -10.00
N TYR A 10 2.29 12.25 -9.83
CA TYR A 10 3.31 11.74 -8.91
C TYR A 10 2.78 11.66 -7.47
N LEU A 11 2.00 12.65 -7.01
CA LEU A 11 1.43 12.64 -5.68
C LEU A 11 0.40 11.53 -5.53
N ARG A 12 -0.41 11.24 -6.56
CA ARG A 12 -1.39 10.15 -6.53
C ARG A 12 -0.73 8.78 -6.52
N ILE A 13 0.31 8.59 -7.33
CA ILE A 13 1.11 7.36 -7.33
C ILE A 13 1.76 7.19 -5.96
N TRP A 14 2.40 8.25 -5.45
CA TRP A 14 3.04 8.24 -4.14
C TRP A 14 2.04 7.97 -3.00
N LEU A 15 0.85 8.59 -3.00
CA LEU A 15 -0.19 8.34 -2.00
C LEU A 15 -0.72 6.92 -2.06
N SER A 16 -0.92 6.36 -3.26
CA SER A 16 -1.36 4.97 -3.41
C SER A 16 -0.28 3.99 -2.93
N VAL A 17 0.98 4.25 -3.25
CA VAL A 17 2.10 3.40 -2.82
C VAL A 17 2.31 3.51 -1.32
N VAL A 18 2.39 4.72 -0.77
CA VAL A 18 2.55 4.96 0.67
C VAL A 18 1.36 4.44 1.45
N GLY A 19 0.14 4.62 0.94
CA GLY A 19 -1.06 4.03 1.53
C GLY A 19 -1.01 2.51 1.54
N GLY A 20 -0.63 1.88 0.43
CA GLY A 20 -0.46 0.43 0.35
C GLY A 20 0.61 -0.09 1.32
N VAL A 21 1.76 0.58 1.40
CA VAL A 21 2.83 0.26 2.36
C VAL A 21 2.34 0.45 3.79
N ALA A 22 1.67 1.55 4.12
CA ALA A 22 1.13 1.81 5.45
C ALA A 22 0.11 0.75 5.89
N VAL A 23 -0.78 0.34 4.97
CA VAL A 23 -1.73 -0.76 5.24
C VAL A 23 -0.98 -2.07 5.46
N LEU A 24 0.02 -2.41 4.63
CA LEU A 24 0.84 -3.60 4.84
C LEU A 24 1.55 -3.54 6.20
N THR A 25 2.16 -2.41 6.55
CA THR A 25 2.84 -2.23 7.84
C THR A 25 1.88 -2.36 9.01
N LEU A 26 0.66 -1.80 8.91
CA LEU A 26 -0.36 -1.96 9.95
C LEU A 26 -0.82 -3.41 10.08
N VAL A 27 -1.02 -4.11 8.96
CA VAL A 27 -1.44 -5.52 8.96
C VAL A 27 -0.35 -6.41 9.54
N VAL A 28 0.91 -6.20 9.14
CA VAL A 28 2.07 -6.92 9.68
C VAL A 28 2.26 -6.61 11.17
N GLY A 29 2.15 -5.35 11.56
CA GLY A 29 2.24 -4.92 12.96
C GLY A 29 1.13 -5.50 13.82
N TRP A 30 -0.11 -5.51 13.32
CA TRP A 30 -1.25 -6.14 13.98
C TRP A 30 -1.06 -7.66 14.12
N ALA A 31 -0.57 -8.33 13.08
CA ALA A 31 -0.23 -9.74 13.13
C ALA A 31 0.88 -10.04 14.16
N TRP A 32 1.90 -9.18 14.27
CA TRP A 32 2.96 -9.30 15.26
C TRP A 32 2.49 -9.04 16.69
N GLN A 33 1.63 -8.04 16.90
CA GLN A 33 1.09 -7.76 18.23
C GLN A 33 0.21 -8.91 18.75
N ILE A 34 -0.57 -9.54 17.87
CA ILE A 34 -1.39 -10.68 18.28
C ILE A 34 -0.53 -11.91 18.53
N SER A 35 0.53 -12.15 17.75
CA SER A 35 1.46 -13.23 18.07
C SER A 35 2.17 -12.99 19.41
N ALA A 36 2.58 -11.75 19.70
CA ALA A 36 3.22 -11.38 20.96
C ALA A 36 2.32 -11.64 22.19
N GLN A 37 1.00 -11.40 22.08
CA GLN A 37 0.05 -11.72 23.16
C GLN A 37 -0.02 -13.22 23.47
N HIS A 38 0.27 -14.09 22.50
CA HIS A 38 0.30 -15.54 22.71
C HIS A 38 1.60 -16.01 23.40
N TYR A 39 2.68 -15.23 23.30
CA TYR A 39 3.95 -15.50 23.99
C TYR A 39 4.10 -14.76 25.33
N ALA A 40 3.13 -13.89 25.68
CA ALA A 40 3.14 -13.21 26.97
C ALA A 40 3.13 -14.25 28.10
N ARG A 41 4.14 -14.18 28.98
CA ARG A 41 4.24 -15.07 30.14
C ARG A 41 2.94 -14.96 30.95
N PRO A 42 2.29 -16.09 31.30
CA PRO A 42 1.11 -16.02 32.16
C PRO A 42 1.48 -15.31 33.47
N PRO A 43 0.58 -14.47 34.03
CA PRO A 43 0.85 -13.78 35.28
C PRO A 43 1.14 -14.79 36.40
N PRO A 44 2.02 -14.44 37.36
CA PRO A 44 2.29 -15.30 38.50
C PRO A 44 0.97 -15.60 39.23
N ARG A 45 0.81 -16.86 39.64
CA ARG A 45 -0.37 -17.29 40.40
C ARG A 45 0.04 -17.52 41.83
N ASP A 46 -0.78 -17.12 42.78
CA ASP A 46 -0.56 -17.51 44.17
C ASP A 46 -0.94 -18.99 44.34
N VAL A 47 0.02 -19.80 44.75
CA VAL A 47 -0.18 -21.22 45.05
C VAL A 47 -0.11 -21.37 46.56
N VAL A 48 -1.20 -21.83 47.14
CA VAL A 48 -1.32 -22.07 48.58
C VAL A 48 -1.39 -23.58 48.82
N VAL A 49 -0.49 -24.09 49.66
CA VAL A 49 -0.47 -25.49 50.10
C VAL A 49 -1.24 -25.58 51.40
N ARG A 50 -2.28 -26.41 51.43
CA ARG A 50 -3.12 -26.65 52.61
C ARG A 50 -3.03 -28.11 53.04
N SER A 51 -3.14 -28.34 54.35
CA SER A 51 -3.28 -29.67 54.93
C SER A 51 -4.65 -30.26 54.60
N VAL A 52 -4.79 -31.58 54.78
CA VAL A 52 -6.07 -32.28 54.63
C VAL A 52 -7.16 -31.78 55.59
N ALA A 53 -6.78 -31.13 56.69
CA ALA A 53 -7.68 -30.48 57.63
C ALA A 53 -8.03 -29.03 57.24
N GLY A 54 -7.53 -28.55 56.09
CA GLY A 54 -7.80 -27.21 55.55
C GLY A 54 -6.88 -26.10 56.06
N GLN A 55 -5.95 -26.41 56.97
CA GLN A 55 -4.97 -25.46 57.50
C GLN A 55 -3.91 -25.11 56.44
N GLU A 56 -3.59 -23.83 56.29
CA GLU A 56 -2.52 -23.38 55.39
C GLU A 56 -1.15 -23.80 55.94
N ILE A 57 -0.31 -24.43 55.11
CA ILE A 57 1.04 -24.90 55.46
C ILE A 57 2.11 -24.00 54.84
N GLY A 58 1.76 -23.28 53.76
CA GLY A 58 2.64 -22.33 53.10
C GLY A 58 2.02 -21.76 51.82
N SER A 59 2.54 -20.62 51.39
CA SER A 59 2.13 -19.96 50.15
C SER A 59 3.35 -19.54 49.34
N ALA A 60 3.23 -19.57 48.01
CA ALA A 60 4.25 -19.01 47.14
C ALA A 60 3.67 -18.41 45.86
N GLN A 61 4.37 -17.38 45.38
CA GLN A 61 4.14 -16.81 44.06
C GLN A 61 4.78 -17.71 43.02
N ALA A 62 3.94 -18.47 42.34
CA ALA A 62 4.33 -19.37 41.29
C ALA A 62 4.53 -18.60 39.98
N GLU A 63 5.79 -18.39 39.57
CA GLU A 63 6.10 -18.05 38.19
C GLU A 63 5.89 -19.29 37.31
N VAL A 64 4.77 -19.33 36.59
CA VAL A 64 4.44 -20.40 35.65
C VAL A 64 5.36 -20.30 34.42
N ALA A 65 6.61 -20.76 34.55
CA ALA A 65 7.55 -20.85 33.43
C ALA A 65 7.13 -22.02 32.53
N ARG A 66 6.43 -21.72 31.42
CA ARG A 66 6.05 -22.74 30.42
C ARG A 66 7.25 -23.11 29.56
N VAL A 67 8.01 -24.12 29.97
CA VAL A 67 9.05 -24.71 29.14
C VAL A 67 8.48 -25.96 28.43
N PRO A 68 8.44 -25.99 27.08
CA PRO A 68 7.92 -27.16 26.35
C PRO A 68 8.65 -28.44 26.75
N GLY A 69 7.91 -29.44 27.23
CA GLY A 69 8.47 -30.73 27.68
C GLY A 69 8.89 -30.79 29.15
N GLN A 70 8.95 -29.66 29.86
CA GLN A 70 9.12 -29.63 31.31
C GLN A 70 7.78 -29.36 31.99
N GLY A 71 7.59 -29.98 33.16
CA GLY A 71 6.42 -29.73 34.01
C GLY A 71 6.39 -28.28 34.51
N LEU A 72 5.31 -27.90 35.19
CA LEU A 72 5.30 -26.62 35.88
C LEU A 72 6.04 -26.77 37.20
N GLU A 73 7.07 -25.96 37.42
CA GLU A 73 7.86 -25.94 38.66
C GLU A 73 7.44 -24.76 39.53
N PHE A 74 7.22 -25.02 40.81
CA PHE A 74 6.90 -23.99 41.80
C PHE A 74 7.75 -24.19 43.04
N VAL A 75 8.38 -23.11 43.48
CA VAL A 75 9.13 -23.08 44.72
C VAL A 75 8.16 -22.63 45.80
N VAL A 76 7.77 -23.52 46.70
CA VAL A 76 6.91 -23.19 47.84
C VAL A 76 7.76 -23.09 49.11
N THR A 77 7.66 -21.96 49.80
CA THR A 77 8.23 -21.80 51.14
C THR A 77 7.16 -22.15 52.16
N LEU A 78 7.42 -23.18 52.97
CA LEU A 78 6.55 -23.57 54.09
C LEU A 78 6.78 -22.62 55.27
N ASP A 79 5.81 -22.58 56.18
CA ASP A 79 5.83 -21.70 57.36
C ASP A 79 7.03 -21.97 58.31
N ASP A 80 7.64 -23.15 58.21
CA ASP A 80 8.85 -23.56 58.94
C ASP A 80 10.17 -23.14 58.26
N GLY A 81 10.09 -22.44 57.13
CA GLY A 81 11.24 -22.01 56.32
C GLY A 81 11.76 -23.08 55.36
N GLN A 82 11.14 -24.27 55.31
CA GLN A 82 11.50 -25.30 54.35
C GLN A 82 11.06 -24.91 52.93
N VAL A 83 11.95 -25.08 51.96
CA VAL A 83 11.65 -24.81 50.55
C VAL A 83 11.35 -26.13 49.84
N LEU A 84 10.10 -26.32 49.41
CA LEU A 84 9.66 -27.47 48.63
C LEU A 84 9.56 -27.10 47.15
N LEU A 85 10.23 -27.87 46.29
CA LEU A 85 10.04 -27.76 44.85
C LEU A 85 8.91 -28.69 44.42
N LEU A 86 7.77 -28.11 44.05
CA LEU A 86 6.64 -28.85 43.50
C LEU A 86 6.73 -28.84 41.97
N GLN A 87 6.97 -30.02 41.40
CA GLN A 87 6.93 -30.21 39.94
C GLN A 87 5.61 -30.87 39.56
N MET A 88 4.73 -30.12 38.90
CA MET A 88 3.53 -30.70 38.28
C MET A 88 3.92 -31.27 36.92
N ALA A 89 3.79 -32.60 36.76
CA ALA A 89 4.08 -33.26 35.50
C ALA A 89 3.30 -32.62 34.32
N PRO A 90 3.92 -32.50 33.14
CA PRO A 90 3.27 -31.91 31.98
C PRO A 90 2.01 -32.72 31.64
N ARG A 91 0.85 -32.05 31.65
CA ARG A 91 -0.43 -32.66 31.29
C ARG A 91 -0.36 -33.06 29.82
N LYS A 92 -0.34 -34.37 29.52
CA LYS A 92 -0.16 -34.93 28.16
C LYS A 92 -1.19 -34.42 27.13
N ASP A 93 -2.37 -33.99 27.56
CA ASP A 93 -3.52 -33.79 26.65
C ASP A 93 -4.16 -32.40 26.68
N ARG A 94 -3.41 -31.33 26.99
CA ARG A 94 -3.96 -29.98 26.80
C ARG A 94 -3.61 -29.49 25.40
N PRO A 95 -4.55 -29.45 24.43
CA PRO A 95 -4.25 -28.86 23.14
C PRO A 95 -3.81 -27.42 23.39
N ALA A 96 -2.66 -27.04 22.82
CA ALA A 96 -2.31 -25.63 22.70
C ALA A 96 -3.56 -24.94 22.14
N GLY A 97 -4.03 -23.87 22.81
CA GLY A 97 -5.21 -23.13 22.36
C GLY A 97 -5.09 -22.86 20.86
N PRO A 98 -6.19 -22.92 20.08
CA PRO A 98 -6.14 -22.78 18.64
C PRO A 98 -5.20 -21.62 18.28
N PRO A 99 -4.07 -21.86 17.59
CA PRO A 99 -3.35 -20.76 17.00
C PRO A 99 -4.36 -19.97 16.16
N PRO A 100 -4.30 -18.64 16.15
CA PRO A 100 -5.21 -17.82 15.37
C PRO A 100 -5.41 -18.43 13.98
N VAL A 101 -6.64 -18.46 13.48
CA VAL A 101 -6.96 -19.14 12.20
C VAL A 101 -6.05 -18.71 11.04
N TRP A 102 -5.49 -17.50 11.07
CA TRP A 102 -4.52 -17.00 10.08
C TRP A 102 -3.09 -17.55 10.22
N THR A 103 -2.74 -18.18 11.35
CA THR A 103 -1.45 -18.85 11.60
C THR A 103 -1.50 -20.37 11.40
N ARG A 104 -2.70 -20.96 11.29
CA ARG A 104 -2.85 -22.39 10.99
C ARG A 104 -2.55 -22.63 9.50
N SER A 105 -1.49 -23.42 9.23
CA SER A 105 -1.17 -23.96 7.89
C SER A 105 -0.61 -22.91 6.89
N PRO A 106 0.27 -23.29 5.93
CA PRO A 106 0.94 -22.37 4.99
C PRO A 106 0.01 -21.42 4.19
N TYR A 107 -1.28 -21.71 4.13
CA TYR A 107 -2.28 -20.95 3.37
C TYR A 107 -2.67 -19.61 4.00
N GLY A 108 -2.52 -19.41 5.33
CA GLY A 108 -2.90 -18.16 5.98
C GLY A 108 -1.99 -16.97 5.59
N PHE A 109 -0.68 -17.22 5.55
CA PHE A 109 0.30 -16.25 5.07
C PHE A 109 0.16 -15.96 3.57
N ALA A 110 -0.09 -17.01 2.76
CA ALA A 110 -0.35 -16.84 1.33
C ALA A 110 -1.60 -15.99 1.06
N TRP A 111 -2.67 -16.19 1.82
CA TRP A 111 -3.90 -15.39 1.72
C TRP A 111 -3.67 -13.92 2.09
N LEU A 112 -2.91 -13.66 3.14
CA LEU A 112 -2.53 -12.30 3.54
C LEU A 112 -1.79 -11.59 2.41
N LEU A 113 -0.78 -12.23 1.82
CA LEU A 113 -0.03 -11.67 0.70
C LEU A 113 -0.91 -11.46 -0.54
N ALA A 114 -1.82 -12.38 -0.83
CA ALA A 114 -2.76 -12.24 -1.94
C ALA A 114 -3.69 -11.03 -1.75
N LEU A 115 -4.22 -10.82 -0.53
CA LEU A 115 -5.07 -9.67 -0.23
C LEU A 115 -4.31 -8.35 -0.34
N VAL A 116 -3.07 -8.28 0.15
CA VAL A 116 -2.25 -7.07 0.00
C VAL A 116 -1.90 -6.82 -1.46
N GLY A 117 -1.50 -7.86 -2.20
CA GLY A 117 -1.23 -7.75 -3.64
C GLY A 117 -2.46 -7.24 -4.41
N LEU A 118 -3.65 -7.76 -4.09
CA LEU A 118 -4.90 -7.31 -4.68
C LEU A 118 -5.22 -5.85 -4.34
N ALA A 119 -5.03 -5.44 -3.08
CA ALA A 119 -5.26 -4.06 -2.66
C ALA A 119 -4.33 -3.08 -3.40
N VAL A 120 -3.05 -3.43 -3.55
CA VAL A 120 -2.07 -2.64 -4.31
C VAL A 120 -2.46 -2.57 -5.79
N ALA A 121 -2.80 -3.71 -6.39
CA ALA A 121 -3.21 -3.78 -7.80
C ALA A 121 -4.44 -2.90 -8.07
N LEU A 122 -5.47 -2.98 -7.22
CA LEU A 122 -6.68 -2.16 -7.34
C LEU A 122 -6.40 -0.66 -7.15
N GLY A 123 -5.47 -0.30 -6.26
CA GLY A 123 -5.06 1.09 -6.04
C GLY A 123 -4.26 1.70 -7.19
N VAL A 124 -3.38 0.91 -7.83
CA VAL A 124 -2.48 1.38 -8.90
C VAL A 124 -3.15 1.33 -10.28
N TYR A 125 -3.98 0.31 -10.54
CA TYR A 125 -4.64 0.09 -11.83
C TYR A 125 -5.34 1.34 -12.43
N PRO A 126 -6.20 2.09 -11.71
CA PRO A 126 -6.89 3.24 -12.30
C PRO A 126 -5.94 4.38 -12.67
N ILE A 127 -4.79 4.49 -11.99
CA ILE A 127 -3.79 5.53 -12.28
C ILE A 127 -3.07 5.21 -13.57
N VAL A 128 -2.53 3.99 -13.68
CA VAL A 128 -1.85 3.51 -14.89
C VAL A 128 -2.78 3.60 -16.09
N ARG A 129 -4.02 3.10 -15.96
CA ARG A 129 -4.99 3.12 -17.06
C ARG A 129 -5.31 4.52 -17.56
N ARG A 130 -5.45 5.51 -16.67
CA ARG A 130 -5.70 6.90 -17.08
C ARG A 130 -4.50 7.50 -17.82
N LEU A 131 -3.29 7.22 -17.35
CA LEU A 131 -2.06 7.70 -17.98
C LEU A 131 -1.87 7.14 -19.39
N THR A 132 -1.98 5.82 -19.53
CA THR A 132 -1.79 5.15 -20.81
C THR A 132 -2.79 5.67 -21.84
N LEU A 133 -4.07 5.79 -21.47
CA LEU A 133 -5.09 6.33 -22.37
C LEU A 133 -4.83 7.80 -22.77
N GLY A 134 -4.36 8.62 -21.83
CA GLY A 134 -3.99 10.00 -22.10
C GLY A 134 -2.82 10.09 -23.09
N LEU A 135 -1.75 9.33 -22.85
CA LEU A 135 -0.57 9.29 -23.70
C LEU A 135 -0.87 8.74 -25.10
N GLU A 136 -1.65 7.67 -25.21
CA GLU A 136 -2.08 7.14 -26.52
C GLU A 136 -2.90 8.15 -27.32
N SER A 137 -3.72 8.97 -26.64
CA SER A 137 -4.50 10.01 -27.31
C SER A 137 -3.62 11.16 -27.81
N LEU A 138 -2.62 11.56 -27.01
CA LEU A 138 -1.62 12.55 -27.39
C LEU A 138 -0.76 12.04 -28.55
N GLN A 139 -0.25 10.81 -28.47
CA GLN A 139 0.55 10.19 -29.52
C GLN A 139 -0.19 10.16 -30.85
N ARG A 140 -1.45 9.70 -30.86
CA ARG A 140 -2.27 9.68 -32.08
C ARG A 140 -2.53 11.07 -32.66
N GLY A 141 -2.80 12.06 -31.80
CA GLY A 141 -3.02 13.44 -32.25
C GLY A 141 -1.76 14.07 -32.83
N VAL A 142 -0.60 13.87 -32.17
CA VAL A 142 0.70 14.35 -32.65
C VAL A 142 1.07 13.68 -33.97
N GLN A 143 0.86 12.37 -34.09
CA GLN A 143 1.15 11.64 -35.32
C GLN A 143 0.31 12.15 -36.50
N ARG A 144 -1.02 12.30 -36.32
CA ARG A 144 -1.89 12.86 -37.36
C ARG A 144 -1.52 14.28 -37.76
N TRP A 145 -1.13 15.10 -36.79
CA TRP A 145 -0.64 16.45 -37.05
C TRP A 145 0.66 16.43 -37.86
N GLY A 146 1.59 15.53 -37.54
CA GLY A 146 2.84 15.31 -38.29
C GLY A 146 2.63 14.74 -39.70
N GLU A 147 1.54 14.01 -39.94
CA GLU A 147 1.12 13.51 -41.26
C GLU A 147 0.51 14.61 -42.15
N GLY A 148 0.36 15.84 -41.64
CA GLY A 148 -0.05 17.02 -42.41
C GLY A 148 -1.43 17.56 -42.07
N ASP A 149 -2.19 16.91 -41.18
CA ASP A 149 -3.49 17.39 -40.70
C ASP A 149 -3.30 18.40 -39.55
N LEU A 150 -2.89 19.63 -39.92
CA LEU A 150 -2.57 20.70 -38.98
C LEU A 150 -3.76 21.21 -38.16
N SER A 151 -4.98 20.84 -38.57
CA SER A 151 -6.23 21.20 -37.89
C SER A 151 -6.51 20.33 -36.65
N VAL A 152 -5.84 19.17 -36.55
CA VAL A 152 -6.04 18.23 -35.44
C VAL A 152 -5.63 18.86 -34.12
N ARG A 153 -6.45 18.59 -33.10
CA ARG A 153 -6.18 18.95 -31.71
C ARG A 153 -6.28 17.71 -30.82
N VAL A 154 -5.42 17.65 -29.83
CA VAL A 154 -5.39 16.57 -28.84
C VAL A 154 -6.43 16.86 -27.75
N PRO A 155 -7.27 15.89 -27.36
CA PRO A 155 -8.25 16.09 -26.30
C PRO A 155 -7.55 16.27 -24.93
N VAL A 156 -7.81 17.39 -24.27
CA VAL A 156 -7.30 17.65 -22.92
C VAL A 156 -8.26 17.05 -21.90
N ARG A 157 -7.82 16.01 -21.20
CA ARG A 157 -8.61 15.34 -20.15
C ARG A 157 -7.86 15.35 -18.83
N GLY A 158 -8.51 15.83 -17.77
CA GLY A 158 -7.94 15.83 -16.43
C GLY A 158 -7.20 17.11 -16.09
N ARG A 159 -6.35 17.03 -15.07
CA ARG A 159 -5.54 18.14 -14.52
C ARG A 159 -4.14 17.66 -14.13
N ASP A 160 -3.67 16.62 -14.80
CA ASP A 160 -2.35 16.03 -14.60
C ASP A 160 -1.36 16.55 -15.65
N GLU A 161 -0.13 16.06 -15.58
CA GLU A 161 0.99 16.44 -16.42
C GLU A 161 0.75 16.09 -17.90
N VAL A 162 -0.02 15.04 -18.19
CA VAL A 162 -0.40 14.68 -19.56
C VAL A 162 -1.43 15.67 -20.12
N ALA A 163 -2.36 16.15 -19.28
CA ALA A 163 -3.28 17.22 -19.65
C ALA A 163 -2.53 18.54 -19.94
N ASP A 164 -1.58 18.93 -19.08
CA ASP A 164 -0.75 20.13 -19.30
C ASP A 164 0.06 20.03 -20.60
N LEU A 165 0.67 18.86 -20.85
CA LEU A 165 1.40 18.60 -22.09
C LEU A 165 0.49 18.69 -23.33
N SER A 166 -0.74 18.18 -23.24
CA SER A 166 -1.72 18.26 -24.33
C SER A 166 -2.13 19.70 -24.63
N VAL A 167 -2.28 20.55 -23.60
CA VAL A 167 -2.53 22.00 -23.78
C VAL A 167 -1.36 22.65 -24.51
N ARG A 168 -0.13 22.44 -24.03
CA ARG A 168 1.07 23.02 -24.65
C ARG A 168 1.26 22.59 -26.09
N PHE A 169 0.96 21.33 -26.41
CA PHE A 169 0.99 20.83 -27.78
C PHE A 169 -0.05 21.54 -28.66
N ASN A 170 -1.29 21.68 -28.20
CA ASN A 170 -2.33 22.37 -28.96
C ASN A 170 -1.99 23.84 -29.20
N ASP A 171 -1.39 24.52 -28.23
CA ASP A 171 -0.93 25.91 -28.38
C ASP A 171 0.18 26.02 -29.45
N ALA A 172 1.13 25.09 -29.47
CA ALA A 172 2.17 25.04 -30.48
C ALA A 172 1.59 24.75 -31.88
N ALA A 173 0.66 23.80 -31.98
CA ALA A 173 -0.03 23.47 -33.22
C ALA A 173 -0.79 24.68 -33.78
N ALA A 174 -1.50 25.43 -32.92
CA ALA A 174 -2.23 26.63 -33.32
C ALA A 174 -1.30 27.74 -33.84
N ARG A 175 -0.13 27.94 -33.20
CA ARG A 175 0.87 28.92 -33.65
C ARG A 175 1.45 28.55 -35.02
N LEU A 176 1.76 27.27 -35.24
CA LEU A 176 2.28 26.78 -36.51
C LEU A 176 1.24 26.87 -37.63
N GLU A 177 -0.01 26.53 -37.35
CA GLU A 177 -1.10 26.68 -38.32
C GLU A 177 -1.28 28.15 -38.75
N ALA A 178 -1.27 29.08 -37.79
CA ALA A 178 -1.34 30.51 -38.08
C ALA A 178 -0.16 30.99 -38.94
N LEU A 179 1.06 30.54 -38.63
CA LEU A 179 2.26 30.87 -39.41
C LEU A 179 2.18 30.36 -40.86
N MET A 180 1.71 29.12 -41.05
CA MET A 180 1.56 28.53 -42.38
C MET A 180 0.46 29.23 -43.19
N ASN A 181 -0.65 29.61 -42.57
CA ASN A 181 -1.71 30.35 -43.23
C ASN A 181 -1.24 31.74 -43.67
N SER A 182 -0.50 32.45 -42.80
CA SER A 182 0.15 33.72 -43.16
C SER A 182 1.07 33.57 -44.38
N HIS A 183 1.92 32.55 -44.41
CA HIS A 183 2.84 32.33 -45.53
C HIS A 183 2.09 32.04 -46.85
N LYS A 184 1.02 31.25 -46.80
CA LYS A 184 0.16 30.98 -47.97
C LYS A 184 -0.48 32.28 -48.52
N THR A 185 -1.00 33.14 -47.65
CA THR A 185 -1.60 34.41 -48.07
C THR A 185 -0.58 35.36 -48.69
N LEU A 186 0.64 35.43 -48.13
CA LEU A 186 1.72 36.25 -48.70
C LEU A 186 2.13 35.78 -50.10
N LEU A 187 2.30 34.46 -50.29
CA LEU A 187 2.63 33.88 -51.60
C LEU A 187 1.51 34.10 -52.63
N ALA A 188 0.26 33.96 -52.21
CA ALA A 188 -0.89 34.23 -53.09
C ALA A 188 -0.92 35.70 -53.53
N ASN A 189 -0.76 36.65 -52.60
CA ASN A 189 -0.73 38.07 -52.90
C ASN A 189 0.45 38.45 -53.79
N ALA A 190 1.65 37.92 -53.52
CA ALA A 190 2.82 38.15 -54.36
C ALA A 190 2.62 37.60 -55.79
N SER A 191 1.97 36.44 -55.94
CA SER A 191 1.63 35.90 -57.27
C SER A 191 0.63 36.77 -58.03
N HIS A 192 -0.35 37.35 -57.31
CA HIS A 192 -1.30 38.29 -57.89
C HIS A 192 -0.63 39.59 -58.35
N GLU A 193 0.27 40.16 -57.54
CA GLU A 193 1.07 41.36 -57.87
C GLU A 193 1.98 41.14 -59.09
N LEU A 194 2.59 39.97 -59.22
CA LEU A 194 3.47 39.64 -60.35
C LEU A 194 2.72 39.32 -61.65
N ARG A 195 1.46 38.88 -61.59
CA ARG A 195 0.66 38.57 -62.79
C ARG A 195 0.06 39.83 -63.42
N SER A 196 -0.13 40.91 -62.66
CA SER A 196 -0.78 42.15 -63.12
C SER A 196 0.04 43.11 -64.02
N PRO A 197 1.40 43.15 -64.05
CA PRO A 197 2.11 44.14 -64.85
C PRO A 197 2.51 43.66 -66.25
N LEU A 198 2.27 42.40 -66.65
CA LEU A 198 2.73 41.87 -67.96
C LEU A 198 1.80 42.16 -69.16
N THR A 199 0.81 43.05 -68.99
CA THR A 199 -0.13 43.45 -70.08
C THR A 199 -0.03 44.91 -70.49
N ARG A 200 0.99 45.64 -70.02
CA ARG A 200 1.32 46.99 -70.49
C ARG A 200 2.81 47.06 -70.80
#